data_AF-A0A7X5D666-F1
#
_entry.id   AF-A0A7X5D666-F1
#
_cell.length_a   1.000
_cell.length_b   1.000
_cell.length_c   1.000
_cell.angle_alpha   90.00
_cell.angle_beta   90.00
_cell.angle_gamma   90.00
#
_symmetry.space_group_name_H-M   'P 1'
#
loop_
_entity.id
_entity.type
_entity.pdbx_description
1 polymer ?
#
loop_
_entity_poly.entity_id
_entity_poly.type
_entity_poly.pdbx_seq_one_letter_code
_entity_poly.pdbx_strand_id
1 'polypeptide(L)'
;MYIDYLKNDYSDRPEKERINYVNRDKKHLGGLIQERIANDIDNIVERWYELDDIGYIAENEKFLYLLKEAEQLYTFAYYTGTISIVGIASEEYCRFLMNSKSIEDVDRQIDRINKLKEMQVITDVQKDNFHKIRKIRNDCMHYNTSFKELTHSQLKEYALKMLRLYKACLESLSEDIHSNYENIEINILASRELTFRDFIYRSRNIEKKVNNIDLQIDPGINNLVFTSRYYVAEIDTETSRFKEMTLVDMERLGLPVIIDLTLPQADRIKELGIKQGNVIVATVLSTITTMGQSEEWHLVNIQDIYRGVIGLNELEHFVQVLKR
;
A
#
# COMPACT_ATOMS: atom_id res chain seq x y z
N MET A 1 -34.77 -11.05 5.93
CA MET A 1 -34.87 -12.47 6.32
C MET A 1 -33.48 -12.92 6.76
N TYR A 2 -33.32 -13.49 7.95
CA TYR A 2 -32.05 -14.03 8.45
C TYR A 2 -32.14 -15.56 8.46
N ILE A 3 -31.13 -16.24 7.90
CA ILE A 3 -31.07 -17.70 7.81
C ILE A 3 -29.71 -18.13 8.37
N ASP A 4 -29.73 -18.92 9.44
CA ASP A 4 -28.53 -19.38 10.16
C ASP A 4 -28.39 -20.89 10.08
N TYR A 5 -28.09 -21.39 8.88
CA TYR A 5 -27.88 -22.81 8.58
C TYR A 5 -26.58 -23.01 7.81
N LEU A 6 -25.48 -22.49 8.36
CA LEU A 6 -24.16 -22.56 7.74
C LEU A 6 -23.53 -23.96 7.81
N LYS A 7 -23.88 -24.73 8.83
CA LYS A 7 -23.26 -26.02 9.15
C LYS A 7 -24.30 -27.13 9.09
N ASN A 8 -23.92 -28.26 8.52
CA ASN A 8 -24.68 -29.49 8.65
C ASN A 8 -24.30 -30.23 9.94
N ASP A 9 -25.24 -30.98 10.50
CA ASP A 9 -24.93 -31.95 11.55
C ASP A 9 -24.45 -33.27 10.92
N TYR A 10 -23.34 -33.78 11.42
CA TYR A 10 -22.70 -35.03 11.00
C TYR A 10 -22.50 -35.98 12.18
N SER A 11 -23.29 -35.80 13.24
CA SER A 11 -23.28 -36.62 14.45
C SER A 11 -23.63 -38.10 14.19
N ASP A 12 -24.33 -38.37 13.09
CA ASP A 12 -24.68 -39.69 12.57
C ASP A 12 -23.50 -40.46 11.94
N ARG A 13 -22.36 -39.79 11.70
CA ARG A 13 -21.20 -40.38 11.01
C ARG A 13 -20.06 -40.75 11.95
N PRO A 14 -19.28 -41.80 11.62
CA PRO A 14 -18.04 -42.11 12.32
C PRO A 14 -17.05 -40.93 12.31
N GLU A 15 -16.26 -40.77 13.36
CA GLU A 15 -15.39 -39.61 13.57
C GLU A 15 -14.45 -39.30 12.39
N LYS A 16 -13.81 -40.32 11.82
CA LYS A 16 -12.90 -40.16 10.67
C LYS A 16 -13.64 -39.64 9.43
N GLU A 17 -14.86 -40.11 9.18
CA GLU A 17 -15.66 -39.62 8.06
C GLU A 17 -16.16 -38.21 8.32
N ARG A 18 -16.66 -37.93 9.53
CA ARG A 18 -17.12 -36.60 9.95
C ARG A 18 -16.07 -35.52 9.68
N ILE A 19 -14.78 -35.77 9.97
CA ILE A 19 -13.69 -34.85 9.67
C ILE A 19 -13.59 -34.55 8.17
N ASN A 20 -13.69 -35.58 7.32
CA ASN A 20 -13.64 -35.42 5.87
C ASN A 20 -14.81 -34.58 5.34
N TYR A 21 -16.03 -34.82 5.84
CA TYR A 21 -17.21 -34.02 5.48
C TYR A 21 -17.06 -32.56 5.92
N VAL A 22 -16.63 -32.31 7.16
CA VAL A 22 -16.39 -30.95 7.66
C VAL A 22 -15.30 -30.23 6.84
N ASN A 23 -14.22 -30.91 6.48
CA ASN A 23 -13.15 -30.31 5.67
C ASN A 23 -13.62 -29.98 4.26
N ARG A 24 -14.43 -30.84 3.63
CA ARG A 24 -15.06 -30.58 2.34
C ARG A 24 -15.96 -29.34 2.40
N ASP A 25 -16.82 -29.26 3.41
CA ASP A 25 -17.76 -28.14 3.56
C ASP A 25 -17.03 -26.84 3.86
N LYS A 26 -15.98 -26.86 4.69
CA LYS A 26 -15.09 -25.69 4.91
C LYS A 26 -14.44 -25.22 3.61
N LYS A 27 -13.94 -26.15 2.77
CA LYS A 27 -13.36 -25.80 1.46
C LYS A 27 -14.40 -25.18 0.54
N HIS A 28 -15.61 -25.73 0.52
CA HIS A 28 -16.70 -25.18 -0.27
C HIS A 28 -17.10 -23.78 0.20
N LEU A 29 -17.23 -23.58 1.53
CA LEU A 29 -17.49 -22.27 2.12
C LEU A 29 -16.40 -21.25 1.76
N GLY A 30 -15.13 -21.66 1.76
CA GLY A 30 -14.03 -20.82 1.29
C GLY A 30 -14.23 -20.34 -0.15
N GLY A 31 -14.66 -21.24 -1.05
CA GLY A 31 -14.99 -20.92 -2.44
C GLY A 31 -16.16 -19.93 -2.56
N LEU A 32 -17.24 -20.12 -1.79
CA LEU A 32 -18.38 -19.20 -1.75
C LEU A 32 -17.99 -17.79 -1.30
N ILE A 33 -17.08 -17.68 -0.32
CA ILE A 33 -16.57 -16.38 0.14
C ILE A 33 -15.72 -15.72 -0.95
N GLN A 34 -14.84 -16.47 -1.61
CA GLN A 34 -14.02 -15.96 -2.71
C GLN A 34 -14.88 -15.45 -3.86
N GLU A 35 -15.90 -16.21 -4.27
CA GLU A 35 -16.84 -15.81 -5.31
C GLU A 35 -17.58 -14.52 -4.94
N ARG A 36 -18.06 -14.42 -3.69
CA ARG A 36 -18.73 -13.20 -3.21
C ARG A 36 -17.81 -11.98 -3.29
N ILE A 37 -16.55 -12.11 -2.86
CA ILE A 37 -15.58 -11.00 -2.91
C ILE A 37 -15.24 -10.65 -4.36
N ALA A 38 -15.01 -11.64 -5.21
CA ALA A 38 -14.69 -11.43 -6.63
C ALA A 38 -15.82 -10.70 -7.36
N ASN A 39 -17.08 -11.02 -7.06
CA ASN A 39 -18.24 -10.36 -7.67
C ASN A 39 -18.44 -8.91 -7.20
N ASP A 40 -17.85 -8.51 -6.07
CA ASP A 40 -17.98 -7.15 -5.50
C ASP A 40 -16.66 -6.35 -5.55
N ILE A 41 -15.63 -6.89 -6.20
CA ILE A 41 -14.26 -6.34 -6.13
C ILE A 41 -14.18 -4.89 -6.60
N ASP A 42 -14.84 -4.56 -7.71
CA ASP A 42 -14.83 -3.21 -8.27
C ASP A 42 -15.50 -2.21 -7.31
N ASN A 43 -16.64 -2.59 -6.71
CA ASN A 43 -17.29 -1.73 -5.72
C ASN A 43 -16.45 -1.57 -4.44
N ILE A 44 -15.72 -2.63 -4.02
CA ILE A 44 -14.78 -2.55 -2.89
C ILE A 44 -13.69 -1.52 -3.21
N VAL A 45 -13.11 -1.59 -4.41
CA VAL A 45 -12.07 -0.65 -4.87
C VAL A 45 -12.60 0.78 -4.95
N GLU A 46 -13.78 1.00 -5.54
CA GLU A 46 -14.40 2.34 -5.62
C GLU A 46 -14.61 2.95 -4.23
N ARG A 47 -15.16 2.17 -3.28
CA ARG A 47 -15.32 2.62 -1.89
C ARG A 47 -13.99 2.89 -1.21
N TRP A 48 -12.92 2.20 -1.59
CA TRP A 48 -11.59 2.45 -1.05
C TRP A 48 -11.03 3.79 -1.55
N TYR A 49 -11.25 4.14 -2.83
CA TYR A 49 -10.89 5.44 -3.40
C TYR A 49 -11.72 6.62 -2.85
N GLU A 50 -12.88 6.37 -2.25
CA GLU A 50 -13.67 7.42 -1.58
C GLU A 50 -13.04 7.87 -0.25
N LEU A 51 -12.12 7.10 0.33
CA LEU A 51 -11.49 7.38 1.62
C LEU A 51 -10.34 8.38 1.48
N ASP A 52 -10.38 9.45 2.28
CA ASP A 52 -9.32 10.47 2.28
C ASP A 52 -8.06 9.99 3.01
N ASP A 53 -6.87 10.33 2.51
CA ASP A 53 -5.62 10.01 3.19
C ASP A 53 -5.40 10.88 4.43
N ILE A 54 -5.03 10.25 5.55
CA ILE A 54 -4.66 10.96 6.79
C ILE A 54 -3.16 11.28 6.88
N GLY A 55 -2.32 10.62 6.06
CA GLY A 55 -0.87 10.72 6.16
C GLY A 55 -0.27 9.69 7.12
N TYR A 56 0.82 10.06 7.78
CA TYR A 56 1.57 9.18 8.68
C TYR A 56 1.38 9.62 10.14
N ILE A 57 1.02 8.66 10.99
CA ILE A 57 0.93 8.84 12.44
C ILE A 57 1.85 7.77 13.06
N ALA A 58 2.87 8.21 13.79
CA ALA A 58 3.87 7.31 14.39
C ALA A 58 3.35 6.57 15.64
N GLU A 59 2.30 7.09 16.27
CA GLU A 59 1.67 6.50 17.44
C GLU A 59 1.17 5.08 17.16
N ASN A 60 1.29 4.20 18.17
CA ASN A 60 0.80 2.83 18.10
C ASN A 60 -0.34 2.62 19.09
N GLU A 61 -1.47 3.23 18.81
CA GLU A 61 -2.58 3.35 19.76
C GLU A 61 -3.86 2.67 19.28
N LYS A 62 -4.68 2.22 20.25
CA LYS A 62 -5.90 1.44 19.97
C LYS A 62 -6.86 2.16 19.02
N PHE A 63 -6.95 3.48 19.11
CA PHE A 63 -7.85 4.28 18.28
C PHE A 63 -7.45 4.27 16.79
N LEU A 64 -6.17 4.08 16.46
CA LEU A 64 -5.70 3.93 15.07
C LEU A 64 -6.03 2.55 14.49
N TYR A 65 -5.93 1.50 15.30
CA TYR A 65 -6.39 0.17 14.89
C TYR A 65 -7.91 0.16 14.62
N LEU A 66 -8.68 0.85 15.45
CA LEU A 66 -10.12 1.00 15.25
C LEU A 66 -10.44 1.84 14.00
N LEU A 67 -9.63 2.85 13.66
CA LEU A 67 -9.75 3.55 12.38
C LEU A 67 -9.58 2.58 11.20
N LYS A 68 -8.50 1.78 11.20
CA LYS A 68 -8.24 0.78 10.15
C LYS A 68 -9.37 -0.24 10.03
N GLU A 69 -9.90 -0.71 11.16
CA GLU A 69 -11.07 -1.61 11.18
C GLU A 69 -12.33 -0.93 10.60
N ALA A 70 -12.59 0.33 10.96
CA ALA A 70 -13.73 1.07 10.44
C ALA A 70 -13.65 1.30 8.91
N GLU A 71 -12.46 1.59 8.39
CA GLU A 71 -12.20 1.71 6.95
C GLU A 71 -12.45 0.38 6.23
N GLN A 72 -11.99 -0.74 6.78
CA GLN A 72 -12.27 -2.06 6.22
C GLN A 72 -13.77 -2.37 6.23
N LEU A 73 -14.47 -2.08 7.33
CA LEU A 73 -15.92 -2.27 7.37
C LEU A 73 -16.62 -1.42 6.29
N TYR A 74 -16.13 -0.20 6.05
CA TYR A 74 -16.70 0.69 5.03
C TYR A 74 -16.51 0.13 3.62
N THR A 75 -15.29 -0.32 3.30
CA THR A 75 -14.97 -0.89 1.97
C THR A 75 -15.75 -2.16 1.67
N PHE A 76 -16.21 -2.90 2.69
CA PHE A 76 -17.08 -4.07 2.54
C PHE A 76 -18.59 -3.79 2.73
N ALA A 77 -19.03 -2.52 2.71
CA ALA A 77 -20.44 -2.09 2.88
C ALA A 77 -21.07 -2.34 4.27
N TYR A 78 -20.25 -2.58 5.30
CA TYR A 78 -20.74 -2.71 6.67
C TYR A 78 -20.87 -1.35 7.36
N TYR A 79 -21.68 -0.45 6.78
CA TYR A 79 -21.78 0.96 7.18
C TYR A 79 -22.23 1.19 8.63
N THR A 80 -23.17 0.40 9.14
CA THR A 80 -23.58 0.47 10.56
C THR A 80 -22.41 0.10 11.49
N GLY A 81 -21.59 -0.87 11.07
CA GLY A 81 -20.36 -1.26 11.74
C GLY A 81 -19.35 -0.11 11.74
N THR A 82 -19.09 0.48 10.57
CA THR A 82 -18.22 1.66 10.43
C THR A 82 -18.65 2.79 11.36
N ILE A 83 -19.93 3.19 11.35
CA ILE A 83 -20.45 4.27 12.20
C ILE A 83 -20.19 3.98 13.69
N SER A 84 -20.43 2.73 14.11
CA SER A 84 -20.23 2.30 15.49
C SER A 84 -18.76 2.32 15.90
N ILE A 85 -17.89 1.72 15.09
CA ILE A 85 -16.44 1.64 15.36
C ILE A 85 -15.79 3.02 15.34
N VAL A 86 -16.14 3.90 14.40
CA VAL A 86 -15.64 5.30 14.40
C VAL A 86 -16.03 6.02 15.68
N GLY A 87 -17.25 5.83 16.16
CA GLY A 87 -17.69 6.40 17.42
C GLY A 87 -16.87 5.90 18.63
N ILE A 88 -16.55 4.62 18.67
CA ILE A 88 -15.67 4.03 19.70
C ILE A 88 -14.24 4.58 19.55
N ALA A 89 -13.68 4.61 18.34
CA ALA A 89 -12.35 5.14 18.06
C ALA A 89 -12.22 6.61 18.50
N SER A 90 -13.25 7.43 18.25
CA SER A 90 -13.29 8.83 18.66
C SER A 90 -13.29 9.01 20.18
N GLU A 91 -13.97 8.11 20.89
CA GLU A 91 -14.03 8.08 22.35
C GLU A 91 -12.68 7.68 22.95
N GLU A 92 -12.07 6.61 22.43
CA GLU A 92 -10.74 6.16 22.85
C GLU A 92 -9.67 7.23 22.58
N TYR A 93 -9.77 7.93 21.44
CA TYR A 93 -8.86 9.04 21.14
C TYR A 93 -9.02 10.21 22.13
N CYS A 94 -10.25 10.56 22.50
CA CYS A 94 -10.47 11.58 23.54
C CYS A 94 -9.86 11.16 24.89
N ARG A 95 -9.96 9.88 25.28
CA ARG A 95 -9.31 9.38 26.51
C ARG A 95 -7.79 9.41 26.42
N PHE A 96 -7.24 9.03 25.28
CA PHE A 96 -5.81 9.16 25.01
C PHE A 96 -5.33 10.60 25.20
N LEU A 97 -6.06 11.59 24.64
CA LEU A 97 -5.72 13.00 24.80
C LEU A 97 -5.75 13.44 26.28
N MET A 98 -6.77 13.03 27.05
CA MET A 98 -6.85 13.32 28.48
C MET A 98 -5.63 12.77 29.23
N ASN A 99 -5.29 11.50 28.99
CA ASN A 99 -4.17 10.83 29.63
C ASN A 99 -2.83 11.48 29.26
N SER A 100 -2.62 11.78 27.97
CA SER A 100 -1.38 12.41 27.46
C SER A 100 -1.11 13.78 28.07
N LYS A 101 -2.16 14.48 28.53
CA LYS A 101 -2.09 15.79 29.19
C LYS A 101 -2.30 15.72 30.71
N SER A 102 -2.35 14.52 31.28
CA SER A 102 -2.59 14.29 32.72
C SER A 102 -3.85 14.99 33.24
N ILE A 103 -4.90 15.07 32.41
CA ILE A 103 -6.20 15.61 32.78
C ILE A 103 -7.05 14.48 33.34
N GLU A 104 -7.65 14.69 34.52
CA GLU A 104 -8.55 13.71 35.13
C GLU A 104 -9.72 13.36 34.19
N ASP A 105 -9.91 12.06 33.92
CA ASP A 105 -10.97 11.57 33.05
C ASP A 105 -12.37 11.85 33.65
N VAL A 106 -13.38 11.86 32.78
CA VAL A 106 -14.78 12.08 33.15
C VAL A 106 -15.68 11.01 32.53
N ASP A 107 -16.76 10.66 33.23
CA ASP A 107 -17.58 9.50 32.86
C ASP A 107 -18.27 9.64 31.50
N ARG A 108 -18.74 10.85 31.15
CA ARG A 108 -19.55 11.06 29.93
C ARG A 108 -18.69 11.62 28.80
N GLN A 109 -18.83 11.02 27.62
CA GLN A 109 -18.18 11.49 26.39
C GLN A 109 -18.42 12.98 26.10
N ILE A 110 -19.63 13.50 26.34
CA ILE A 110 -19.95 14.92 26.13
C ILE A 110 -19.10 15.82 27.04
N ASP A 111 -18.95 15.44 28.30
CA ASP A 111 -18.20 16.20 29.30
C ASP A 111 -16.71 16.13 28.98
N ARG A 112 -16.21 14.98 28.50
CA ARG A 112 -14.82 14.81 28.10
C ARG A 112 -14.45 15.72 26.93
N ILE A 113 -15.29 15.76 25.88
CA ILE A 113 -15.07 16.63 24.72
C ILE A 113 -15.04 18.11 25.16
N ASN A 114 -15.97 18.51 26.04
CA ASN A 114 -16.01 19.88 26.54
C ASN A 114 -14.78 20.23 27.39
N LYS A 115 -14.36 19.33 28.29
CA LYS A 115 -13.17 19.50 29.13
C LYS A 115 -11.88 19.59 28.32
N LEU A 116 -11.73 18.75 27.29
CA LEU A 116 -10.60 18.83 26.35
C LEU A 116 -10.54 20.19 25.64
N LYS A 117 -11.71 20.76 25.30
CA LYS A 117 -11.77 22.09 24.71
C LYS A 117 -11.44 23.20 25.71
N GLU A 118 -11.98 23.13 26.92
CA GLU A 118 -11.72 24.11 27.99
C GLU A 118 -10.22 24.18 28.31
N MET A 119 -9.55 23.02 28.31
CA MET A 119 -8.10 22.89 28.52
C MET A 119 -7.28 23.18 27.26
N GLN A 120 -7.91 23.65 26.17
CA GLN A 120 -7.27 23.99 24.89
C GLN A 120 -6.47 22.83 24.26
N VAL A 121 -6.78 21.58 24.59
CA VAL A 121 -6.17 20.39 23.96
C VAL A 121 -6.70 20.17 22.55
N ILE A 122 -7.96 20.52 22.33
CA ILE A 122 -8.62 20.45 21.02
C ILE A 122 -9.17 21.81 20.59
N THR A 123 -9.26 22.03 19.28
CA THR A 123 -9.84 23.24 18.67
C THR A 123 -11.37 23.24 18.74
N ASP A 124 -12.00 24.38 18.44
CA ASP A 124 -13.48 24.45 18.30
C ASP A 124 -13.99 23.55 17.17
N VAL A 125 -13.23 23.47 16.06
CA VAL A 125 -13.54 22.61 14.93
C VAL A 125 -13.52 21.13 15.34
N GLN A 126 -12.47 20.70 16.05
CA GLN A 126 -12.37 19.33 16.56
C GLN A 126 -13.50 19.01 17.54
N LYS A 127 -13.83 19.94 18.46
CA LYS A 127 -14.97 19.79 19.37
C LYS A 127 -16.28 19.54 18.62
N ASP A 128 -16.57 20.37 17.62
CA ASP A 128 -17.79 20.24 16.82
C ASP A 128 -17.83 18.92 16.05
N ASN A 129 -16.69 18.48 15.51
CA ASN A 129 -16.58 17.20 14.83
C ASN A 129 -16.83 16.03 15.78
N PHE A 130 -16.24 16.03 16.98
CA PHE A 130 -16.50 15.00 17.99
C PHE A 130 -17.96 14.96 18.45
N HIS A 131 -18.60 16.12 18.65
CA HIS A 131 -20.02 16.16 19.01
C HIS A 131 -20.92 15.64 17.88
N LYS A 132 -20.60 15.93 16.61
CA LYS A 132 -21.30 15.36 15.46
C LYS A 132 -21.15 13.83 15.42
N ILE A 133 -19.93 13.33 15.59
CA ILE A 133 -19.63 11.89 15.64
C ILE A 133 -20.44 11.21 16.75
N ARG A 134 -20.40 11.77 17.97
CA ARG A 134 -21.17 11.29 19.12
C ARG A 134 -22.67 11.20 18.83
N LYS A 135 -23.24 12.25 18.22
CA LYS A 135 -24.68 12.29 17.91
C LYS A 135 -25.06 11.18 16.94
N ILE A 136 -24.33 11.05 15.82
CA ILE A 136 -24.58 10.02 14.80
C ILE A 136 -24.41 8.62 15.40
N ARG A 137 -23.36 8.39 16.20
CA ARG A 137 -23.15 7.12 16.89
C ARG A 137 -24.31 6.80 17.84
N ASN A 138 -24.82 7.76 18.59
CA ASN A 138 -25.95 7.52 19.49
C ASN A 138 -27.22 7.19 18.72
N ASP A 139 -27.50 7.87 17.61
CA ASP A 139 -28.64 7.55 16.74
C ASP A 139 -28.54 6.12 16.18
N CYS A 140 -27.32 5.69 15.81
CA CYS A 140 -27.01 4.34 15.37
C CYS A 140 -27.18 3.29 16.48
N MET A 141 -26.55 3.50 17.65
CA MET A 141 -26.54 2.53 18.75
C MET A 141 -27.90 2.33 19.40
N HIS A 142 -28.70 3.39 19.48
CA HIS A 142 -30.07 3.30 20.01
C HIS A 142 -31.09 2.90 18.96
N TYR A 143 -30.68 2.74 17.69
CA TYR A 143 -31.57 2.45 16.57
C TYR A 143 -32.81 3.34 16.60
N ASN A 144 -32.59 4.66 16.64
CA ASN A 144 -33.68 5.63 16.62
C ASN A 144 -34.53 5.45 15.36
N THR A 145 -35.82 5.80 15.39
CA THR A 145 -36.74 5.58 14.27
C THR A 145 -36.19 6.15 12.95
N SER A 146 -35.60 7.35 13.01
CA SER A 146 -34.95 7.99 11.88
C SER A 146 -33.73 7.22 11.34
N PHE A 147 -33.02 6.47 12.19
CA PHE A 147 -31.88 5.65 11.78
C PHE A 147 -32.34 4.32 11.16
N LYS A 148 -33.40 3.71 11.69
CA LYS A 148 -34.00 2.47 11.17
C LYS A 148 -34.54 2.62 9.75
N GLU A 149 -35.00 3.81 9.41
CA GLU A 149 -35.58 4.14 8.09
C GLU A 149 -34.52 4.52 7.05
N LEU A 150 -33.23 4.60 7.42
CA LEU A 150 -32.17 4.95 6.48
C LEU A 150 -31.99 3.86 5.42
N THR A 151 -31.95 4.30 4.17
CA THR A 151 -31.56 3.46 3.05
C THR A 151 -30.06 3.12 3.11
N HIS A 152 -29.66 2.08 2.38
CA HIS A 152 -28.26 1.68 2.31
C HIS A 152 -27.33 2.81 1.78
N SER A 153 -27.81 3.59 0.81
CA SER A 153 -27.06 4.77 0.29
C SER A 153 -26.89 5.85 1.36
N GLN A 154 -27.93 6.14 2.13
CA GLN A 154 -27.82 7.11 3.22
C GLN A 154 -26.87 6.61 4.31
N LEU A 155 -26.88 5.33 4.65
CA LEU A 155 -25.93 4.73 5.59
C LEU A 155 -24.48 4.85 5.07
N LYS A 156 -24.25 4.64 3.76
CA LYS A 156 -22.95 4.86 3.12
C LYS A 156 -22.47 6.30 3.33
N GLU A 157 -23.31 7.29 3.05
CA GLU A 157 -22.98 8.71 3.22
C GLU A 157 -22.68 9.05 4.67
N TYR A 158 -23.46 8.55 5.62
CA TYR A 158 -23.21 8.75 7.06
C TYR A 158 -21.89 8.13 7.49
N ALA A 159 -21.60 6.89 7.05
CA ALA A 159 -20.36 6.21 7.39
C ALA A 159 -19.13 6.92 6.82
N LEU A 160 -19.19 7.36 5.55
CA LEU A 160 -18.12 8.15 4.93
C LEU A 160 -17.91 9.47 5.66
N LYS A 161 -19.00 10.19 5.96
CA LYS A 161 -18.95 11.45 6.72
C LYS A 161 -18.32 11.25 8.10
N MET A 162 -18.65 10.16 8.80
CA MET A 162 -18.07 9.82 10.10
C MET A 162 -16.55 9.62 10.00
N LEU A 163 -16.10 8.84 9.01
CA LEU A 163 -14.68 8.62 8.76
C LEU A 163 -13.94 9.95 8.49
N ARG A 164 -14.49 10.81 7.61
CA ARG A 164 -13.92 12.12 7.30
C ARG A 164 -13.81 13.03 8.53
N LEU A 165 -14.89 13.13 9.31
CA LEU A 165 -14.89 13.92 10.54
C LEU A 165 -13.84 13.42 11.54
N TYR A 166 -13.70 12.10 11.65
CA TYR A 166 -12.75 11.51 12.59
C TYR A 166 -11.30 11.68 12.13
N LYS A 167 -11.01 11.47 10.85
CA LYS A 167 -9.68 11.74 10.26
C LYS A 167 -9.27 13.20 10.42
N ALA A 168 -10.19 14.13 10.19
CA ALA A 168 -9.96 15.56 10.43
C ALA A 168 -9.60 15.87 11.90
N CYS A 169 -10.14 15.10 12.87
CA CYS A 169 -9.75 15.26 14.27
C CYS A 169 -8.33 14.77 14.55
N LEU A 170 -7.85 13.79 13.79
CA LEU A 170 -6.55 13.15 13.95
C LEU A 170 -5.43 13.88 13.17
N GLU A 171 -5.74 14.83 12.29
CA GLU A 171 -4.75 15.61 11.52
C GLU A 171 -3.67 16.24 12.41
N SER A 172 -3.99 16.62 13.65
CA SER A 172 -3.01 17.18 14.60
C SER A 172 -1.94 16.18 15.05
N LEU A 173 -2.17 14.88 14.85
CA LEU A 173 -1.18 13.82 15.10
C LEU A 173 -0.41 13.42 13.84
N SER A 174 -0.81 13.89 12.65
CA SER A 174 -0.10 13.57 11.43
C SER A 174 1.26 14.25 11.44
N GLU A 175 2.31 13.47 11.28
CA GLU A 175 3.68 13.96 11.17
C GLU A 175 4.04 14.24 9.71
N ASP A 176 5.04 15.11 9.51
CA ASP A 176 5.66 15.29 8.21
C ASP A 176 6.54 14.08 7.89
N ILE A 177 6.16 13.35 6.84
CA ILE A 177 6.83 12.15 6.36
C ILE A 177 8.28 12.45 5.96
N HIS A 178 8.58 13.66 5.51
CA HIS A 178 9.94 14.03 5.08
C HIS A 178 10.98 13.86 6.20
N SER A 179 10.56 14.08 7.46
CA SER A 179 11.44 13.98 8.63
C SER A 179 11.73 12.54 9.09
N ASN A 180 10.93 11.56 8.64
CA ASN A 180 10.93 10.20 9.21
C ASN A 180 10.96 9.10 8.12
N TYR A 181 11.25 9.47 6.87
CA TYR A 181 11.10 8.61 5.69
C TYR A 181 11.84 7.27 5.80
N GLU A 182 13.13 7.29 6.17
CA GLU A 182 13.94 6.08 6.31
C GLU A 182 13.38 5.11 7.37
N ASN A 183 12.90 5.65 8.49
CA ASN A 183 12.30 4.83 9.55
C ASN A 183 10.95 4.25 9.13
N ILE A 184 10.16 4.98 8.33
CA ILE A 184 8.87 4.52 7.81
C ILE A 184 9.09 3.32 6.88
N GLU A 185 10.05 3.39 5.96
CA GLU A 185 10.36 2.26 5.07
C GLU A 185 10.82 1.03 5.85
N ILE A 186 11.74 1.21 6.81
CA ILE A 186 12.22 0.11 7.67
C ILE A 186 11.07 -0.50 8.47
N ASN A 187 10.19 0.32 9.05
CA ASN A 187 9.06 -0.17 9.84
C ASN A 187 8.02 -0.89 8.99
N ILE A 188 7.76 -0.41 7.76
CA ILE A 188 6.85 -1.10 6.83
C ILE A 188 7.43 -2.45 6.43
N LEU A 189 8.72 -2.51 6.07
CA LEU A 189 9.41 -3.76 5.69
C LEU A 189 9.50 -4.75 6.85
N ALA A 190 9.63 -4.26 8.09
CA ALA A 190 9.62 -5.10 9.29
C ALA A 190 8.22 -5.61 9.67
N SER A 191 7.15 -4.98 9.17
CA SER A 191 5.77 -5.37 9.47
C SER A 191 5.39 -6.67 8.74
N ARG A 192 4.73 -7.60 9.45
CA ARG A 192 4.19 -8.83 8.85
C ARG A 192 2.82 -8.64 8.20
N GLU A 193 2.26 -7.43 8.29
CA GLU A 193 0.90 -7.15 7.83
C GLU A 193 0.80 -6.79 6.35
N LEU A 194 1.89 -6.34 5.73
CA LEU A 194 1.92 -5.85 4.36
C LEU A 194 2.69 -6.79 3.46
N THR A 195 2.17 -7.04 2.25
CA THR A 195 2.93 -7.77 1.24
C THR A 195 3.98 -6.85 0.62
N PHE A 196 5.02 -7.42 0.01
CA PHE A 196 6.02 -6.64 -0.73
C PHE A 196 5.38 -5.78 -1.82
N ARG A 197 4.32 -6.26 -2.49
CA ARG A 197 3.59 -5.47 -3.49
C ARG A 197 2.85 -4.28 -2.88
N ASP A 198 2.26 -4.45 -1.70
CA ASP A 198 1.64 -3.33 -0.97
C ASP A 198 2.68 -2.29 -0.57
N PHE A 199 3.88 -2.73 -0.16
CA PHE A 199 5.00 -1.85 0.13
C PHE A 199 5.39 -1.03 -1.10
N ILE A 200 5.64 -1.67 -2.24
CA ILE A 200 6.00 -0.98 -3.50
C ILE A 200 4.92 0.03 -3.92
N TYR A 201 3.64 -0.37 -3.84
CA TYR A 201 2.51 0.50 -4.15
C TYR A 201 2.40 1.72 -3.22
N ARG A 202 2.73 1.58 -1.93
CA ARG A 202 2.70 2.69 -0.98
C ARG A 202 3.95 3.56 -1.08
N SER A 203 5.14 2.96 -1.16
CA SER A 203 6.42 3.65 -1.29
C SER A 203 6.41 4.58 -2.50
N ARG A 204 5.94 4.13 -3.69
CA ARG A 204 5.82 5.02 -4.86
C ARG A 204 4.94 6.25 -4.62
N ASN A 205 3.84 6.10 -3.86
CA ASN A 205 2.93 7.20 -3.59
C ASN A 205 3.55 8.16 -2.56
N ILE A 206 4.33 7.64 -1.62
CA ILE A 206 5.08 8.43 -0.65
C ILE A 206 6.17 9.23 -1.36
N GLU A 207 6.97 8.62 -2.24
CA GLU A 207 8.00 9.30 -3.05
C GLU A 207 7.42 10.48 -3.84
N LYS A 208 6.26 10.28 -4.47
CA LYS A 208 5.56 11.35 -5.18
C LYS A 208 5.13 12.49 -4.24
N LYS A 209 4.65 12.16 -3.05
CA LYS A 209 4.15 13.15 -2.08
C LYS A 209 5.29 13.92 -1.39
N VAL A 210 6.39 13.25 -1.08
CA VAL A 210 7.50 13.77 -0.27
C VAL A 210 8.57 14.43 -1.13
N ASN A 211 9.01 13.74 -2.18
CA ASN A 211 10.12 14.17 -3.02
C ASN A 211 9.66 14.74 -4.38
N ASN A 212 8.35 14.72 -4.66
CA ASN A 212 7.78 15.06 -5.97
C ASN A 212 8.36 14.21 -7.11
N ILE A 213 8.85 13.01 -6.78
CA ILE A 213 9.38 12.05 -7.75
C ILE A 213 8.25 11.14 -8.18
N ASP A 214 7.89 11.22 -9.46
CA ASP A 214 6.91 10.31 -10.04
C ASP A 214 7.61 9.05 -10.53
N LEU A 215 7.37 7.94 -9.85
CA LEU A 215 7.86 6.63 -10.27
C LEU A 215 6.90 5.93 -11.23
N GLN A 216 5.77 6.55 -11.58
CA GLN A 216 4.80 5.98 -12.49
C GLN A 216 5.13 6.34 -13.94
N ILE A 217 5.11 5.31 -14.78
CA ILE A 217 5.20 5.39 -16.22
C ILE A 217 3.78 5.59 -16.76
N ASP A 218 3.67 6.37 -17.83
CA ASP A 218 2.40 6.69 -18.47
C ASP A 218 1.56 5.43 -18.75
N PRO A 219 0.26 5.39 -18.39
CA PRO A 219 -0.59 4.21 -18.57
C PRO A 219 -0.73 3.72 -20.02
N GLY A 220 -0.45 4.58 -21.02
CA GLY A 220 -0.42 4.21 -22.43
C GLY A 220 0.84 3.48 -22.87
N ILE A 221 1.87 3.41 -22.01
CA ILE A 221 3.15 2.76 -22.29
C ILE A 221 3.19 1.39 -21.65
N ASN A 222 3.07 0.35 -22.49
CA ASN A 222 3.17 -1.04 -22.03
C ASN A 222 4.63 -1.52 -21.86
N ASN A 223 5.55 -0.91 -22.60
CA ASN A 223 6.95 -1.32 -22.65
C ASN A 223 7.87 -0.11 -22.73
N LEU A 224 8.93 -0.10 -21.94
CA LEU A 224 10.04 0.82 -22.12
C LEU A 224 11.12 0.15 -22.98
N VAL A 225 11.52 0.83 -24.05
CA VAL A 225 12.62 0.39 -24.91
C VAL A 225 13.65 1.49 -24.97
N PHE A 226 14.88 1.18 -24.59
CA PHE A 226 15.98 2.13 -24.65
C PHE A 226 17.13 1.56 -25.48
N THR A 227 17.61 2.35 -26.41
CA THR A 227 18.88 2.10 -27.09
C THR A 227 19.85 3.19 -26.65
N SER A 228 20.90 2.80 -25.95
CA SER A 228 21.91 3.73 -25.42
C SER A 228 23.30 3.11 -25.49
N ARG A 229 24.30 3.93 -25.17
CA ARG A 229 25.66 3.49 -24.86
C ARG A 229 25.72 3.10 -23.39
N TYR A 230 26.08 1.85 -23.15
CA TYR A 230 26.17 1.28 -21.82
C TYR A 230 27.61 0.89 -21.52
N TYR A 231 28.03 1.17 -20.29
CA TYR A 231 29.22 0.56 -19.72
C TYR A 231 28.85 -0.76 -19.06
N VAL A 232 29.62 -1.82 -19.32
CA VAL A 232 29.39 -3.15 -18.74
C VAL A 232 30.06 -3.22 -17.38
N ALA A 233 29.28 -3.05 -16.31
CA ALA A 233 29.77 -3.03 -14.94
C ALA A 233 30.01 -4.42 -14.37
N GLU A 234 29.19 -5.40 -14.76
CA GLU A 234 29.32 -6.79 -14.33
C GLU A 234 28.70 -7.72 -15.37
N ILE A 235 29.26 -8.92 -15.49
CA ILE A 235 28.72 -10.00 -16.33
C ILE A 235 28.79 -11.28 -15.51
N ASP A 236 27.65 -11.86 -15.20
CA ASP A 236 27.57 -13.25 -14.74
C ASP A 236 26.91 -14.10 -15.82
N THR A 237 27.75 -14.75 -16.64
CA THR A 237 27.29 -15.74 -17.62
C THR A 237 27.79 -17.14 -17.33
N GLU A 238 28.45 -17.36 -16.19
CA GLU A 238 29.12 -18.61 -15.86
C GLU A 238 28.42 -19.38 -14.73
N THR A 239 27.72 -18.72 -13.80
CA THR A 239 27.03 -19.42 -12.71
C THR A 239 25.84 -20.23 -13.20
N SER A 240 25.52 -21.33 -12.50
CA SER A 240 24.53 -22.31 -12.95
C SER A 240 23.06 -21.91 -12.71
N ARG A 241 22.80 -20.78 -12.03
CA ARG A 241 21.45 -20.41 -11.58
C ARG A 241 20.84 -19.22 -12.32
N PHE A 242 21.59 -18.14 -12.50
CA PHE A 242 21.10 -16.92 -13.15
C PHE A 242 22.16 -16.42 -14.12
N LYS A 243 21.73 -15.86 -15.25
CA LYS A 243 22.61 -15.25 -16.23
C LYS A 243 22.23 -13.78 -16.29
N GLU A 244 23.10 -12.91 -15.84
CA GLU A 244 22.79 -11.49 -15.69
C GLU A 244 23.95 -10.60 -16.15
N MET A 245 23.61 -9.37 -16.51
CA MET A 245 24.59 -8.35 -16.85
C MET A 245 24.14 -7.02 -16.27
N THR A 246 25.05 -6.34 -15.58
CA THR A 246 24.81 -5.00 -15.04
C THR A 246 25.34 -3.98 -16.03
N LEU A 247 24.45 -3.15 -16.56
CA LEU A 247 24.76 -2.08 -17.51
C LEU A 247 24.56 -0.71 -16.86
N VAL A 248 25.52 0.18 -17.04
CA VAL A 248 25.43 1.58 -16.59
C VAL A 248 25.17 2.47 -17.81
N ASP A 249 24.03 3.15 -17.84
CA ASP A 249 23.68 4.05 -18.95
C ASP A 249 24.57 5.30 -18.92
N MET A 250 25.39 5.47 -19.96
CA MET A 250 26.34 6.58 -20.06
C MET A 250 25.67 7.91 -20.42
N GLU A 251 24.43 7.86 -20.92
CA GLU A 251 23.68 9.04 -21.34
C GLU A 251 22.69 9.52 -20.27
N ARG A 252 22.25 8.61 -19.39
CA ARG A 252 21.19 8.86 -18.38
C ARG A 252 21.68 8.73 -16.94
N LEU A 253 22.54 9.66 -16.53
CA LEU A 253 22.97 9.87 -15.14
C LEU A 253 23.69 8.67 -14.49
N GLY A 254 24.10 7.65 -15.26
CA GLY A 254 24.89 6.54 -14.73
C GLY A 254 24.10 5.59 -13.83
N LEU A 255 22.77 5.54 -13.95
CA LEU A 255 21.98 4.57 -13.19
C LEU A 255 22.26 3.15 -13.72
N PRO A 256 22.64 2.20 -12.84
CA PRO A 256 22.83 0.81 -13.23
C PRO A 256 21.48 0.13 -13.47
N VAL A 257 21.42 -0.69 -14.50
CA VAL A 257 20.30 -1.58 -14.85
C VAL A 257 20.83 -3.00 -14.86
N ILE A 258 20.17 -3.88 -14.10
CA ILE A 258 20.46 -5.32 -14.10
C ILE A 258 19.59 -5.96 -15.16
N ILE A 259 20.20 -6.71 -16.06
CA ILE A 259 19.55 -7.31 -17.21
C ILE A 259 19.60 -8.82 -17.09
N ASP A 260 18.42 -9.44 -17.13
CA ASP A 260 18.29 -10.89 -17.22
C ASP A 260 18.59 -11.36 -18.63
N LEU A 261 19.49 -12.33 -18.73
CA LEU A 261 19.93 -12.92 -19.97
C LEU A 261 19.32 -14.31 -20.14
N THR A 262 18.72 -14.54 -21.30
CA THR A 262 18.41 -15.89 -21.76
C THR A 262 19.70 -16.64 -22.10
N LEU A 263 19.66 -17.99 -22.10
CA LEU A 263 20.84 -18.81 -22.48
C LEU A 263 21.44 -18.41 -23.84
N PRO A 264 20.65 -18.19 -24.92
CA PRO A 264 21.22 -17.76 -26.19
C PRO A 264 21.89 -16.37 -26.14
N GLN A 265 21.40 -15.47 -25.29
CA GLN A 265 22.02 -14.15 -25.11
C GLN A 265 23.34 -14.25 -24.35
N ALA A 266 23.40 -15.10 -23.33
CA ALA A 266 24.64 -15.38 -22.61
C ALA A 266 25.70 -16.00 -23.55
N ASP A 267 25.31 -16.94 -24.41
CA ASP A 267 26.21 -17.52 -25.42
C ASP A 267 26.68 -16.46 -26.43
N ARG A 268 25.77 -15.61 -26.92
CA ARG A 268 26.12 -14.50 -27.82
C ARG A 268 27.09 -13.50 -27.18
N ILE A 269 26.94 -13.18 -25.89
CA ILE A 269 27.85 -12.32 -25.14
C ILE A 269 29.25 -12.94 -25.07
N LYS A 270 29.34 -14.25 -24.84
CA LYS A 270 30.61 -15.00 -24.84
C LYS A 270 31.25 -15.03 -26.23
N GLU A 271 30.47 -15.30 -27.28
CA GLU A 271 30.95 -15.30 -28.67
C GLU A 271 31.49 -13.94 -29.10
N LEU A 272 30.83 -12.86 -28.69
CA LEU A 272 31.27 -11.48 -28.97
C LEU A 272 32.51 -11.07 -28.15
N GLY A 273 32.90 -11.86 -27.15
CA GLY A 273 34.06 -11.62 -26.29
C GLY A 273 33.90 -10.38 -25.41
N ILE A 274 32.66 -10.04 -25.02
CA ILE A 274 32.36 -8.88 -24.18
C ILE A 274 32.85 -9.16 -22.76
N LYS A 275 33.52 -8.17 -22.17
CA LYS A 275 34.05 -8.24 -20.80
C LYS A 275 33.60 -7.05 -19.96
N GLN A 276 33.68 -7.22 -18.65
CA GLN A 276 33.56 -6.12 -17.71
C GLN A 276 34.51 -4.98 -18.11
N GLY A 277 34.02 -3.74 -18.06
CA GLY A 277 34.76 -2.55 -18.44
C GLY A 277 34.59 -2.12 -19.90
N ASN A 278 33.94 -2.94 -20.75
CA ASN A 278 33.65 -2.55 -22.13
C ASN A 278 32.49 -1.57 -22.23
N VAL A 279 32.47 -0.80 -23.32
CA VAL A 279 31.34 0.05 -23.68
C VAL A 279 30.63 -0.57 -24.87
N ILE A 280 29.32 -0.73 -24.75
CA ILE A 280 28.47 -1.35 -25.77
C ILE A 280 27.33 -0.44 -26.17
N VAL A 281 26.86 -0.54 -27.40
CA VAL A 281 25.54 -0.04 -27.80
C VAL A 281 24.57 -1.20 -27.69
N ALA A 282 23.65 -1.10 -26.74
CA ALA A 282 22.65 -2.12 -26.49
C ALA A 282 21.23 -1.53 -26.56
N THR A 283 20.28 -2.39 -26.92
CA THR A 283 18.86 -2.10 -26.77
C THR A 283 18.31 -2.97 -25.65
N VAL A 284 17.69 -2.33 -24.67
CA VAL A 284 17.10 -2.98 -23.49
C VAL A 284 15.59 -2.71 -23.46
N LEU A 285 14.84 -3.68 -22.95
CA LEU A 285 13.39 -3.68 -22.88
C LEU A 285 12.95 -3.99 -21.46
N SER A 286 11.96 -3.28 -20.93
CA SER A 286 11.24 -3.71 -19.73
C SER A 286 9.74 -3.57 -19.92
N THR A 287 9.01 -4.56 -19.44
CA THR A 287 7.54 -4.55 -19.38
C THR A 287 7.08 -3.67 -18.23
N ILE A 288 5.99 -2.94 -18.45
CA ILE A 288 5.41 -2.07 -17.42
C ILE A 288 4.28 -2.79 -16.71
N THR A 289 4.40 -2.83 -15.39
CA THR A 289 3.41 -3.48 -14.51
C THR A 289 2.11 -2.71 -14.46
N THR A 290 1.06 -3.35 -13.93
CA THR A 290 -0.17 -2.66 -13.53
C THR A 290 0.06 -1.58 -12.47
N MET A 291 1.23 -1.56 -11.82
CA MET A 291 1.64 -0.48 -10.91
C MET A 291 2.30 0.70 -11.64
N GLY A 292 2.43 0.66 -12.96
CA GLY A 292 3.09 1.70 -13.74
C GLY A 292 4.61 1.74 -13.51
N GLN A 293 5.22 0.65 -13.07
CA GLN A 293 6.67 0.57 -12.86
C GLN A 293 7.30 -0.46 -13.81
N SER A 294 8.55 -0.23 -14.19
CA SER A 294 9.35 -1.21 -14.92
C SER A 294 9.60 -2.43 -14.04
N GLU A 295 9.53 -3.61 -14.65
CA GLU A 295 9.76 -4.89 -14.01
C GLU A 295 11.17 -5.40 -14.35
N GLU A 296 11.30 -6.66 -14.76
CA GLU A 296 12.54 -7.23 -15.29
C GLU A 296 12.98 -6.48 -16.56
N TRP A 297 14.30 -6.31 -16.70
CA TRP A 297 14.92 -5.74 -17.90
C TRP A 297 15.55 -6.85 -18.72
N HIS A 298 15.26 -6.86 -20.01
CA HIS A 298 15.77 -7.83 -20.96
C HIS A 298 16.64 -7.18 -22.02
N LEU A 299 17.69 -7.90 -22.41
CA LEU A 299 18.49 -7.52 -23.56
C LEU A 299 17.71 -7.81 -24.84
N VAL A 300 17.59 -6.85 -25.75
CA VAL A 300 17.01 -7.08 -27.09
C VAL A 300 18.12 -7.31 -28.10
N ASN A 301 19.12 -6.42 -28.09
CA ASN A 301 20.22 -6.49 -29.06
C ASN A 301 21.49 -5.78 -28.55
N ILE A 302 22.63 -6.18 -29.10
CA ILE A 302 23.95 -5.53 -28.94
C ILE A 302 24.50 -5.29 -30.35
N GLN A 303 24.94 -4.06 -30.64
CA GLN A 303 25.38 -3.63 -31.97
C GLN A 303 26.86 -3.28 -32.05
N ASP A 304 27.32 -2.35 -31.21
CA ASP A 304 28.68 -1.82 -31.25
C ASP A 304 29.40 -2.08 -29.93
N ILE A 305 30.70 -2.39 -29.98
CA ILE A 305 31.51 -2.81 -28.83
C ILE A 305 32.86 -2.12 -28.88
N TYR A 306 33.07 -1.16 -27.99
CA TYR A 306 34.38 -0.62 -27.70
C TYR A 306 35.10 -1.54 -26.71
N ARG A 307 36.17 -2.19 -27.19
CA ARG A 307 36.93 -3.22 -26.46
C ARG A 307 37.96 -2.67 -25.48
N GLY A 308 38.14 -1.34 -25.42
CA GLY A 308 38.94 -0.75 -24.36
C GLY A 308 38.29 -1.06 -23.00
N VAL A 309 39.11 -1.47 -22.04
CA VAL A 309 38.65 -1.72 -20.67
C VAL A 309 38.81 -0.40 -19.91
N ILE A 310 37.69 0.15 -19.45
CA ILE A 310 37.65 1.40 -18.70
C ILE A 310 37.35 1.04 -17.25
N GLY A 311 38.04 1.67 -16.29
CA GLY A 311 37.67 1.53 -14.89
C GLY A 311 36.36 2.27 -14.60
N LEU A 312 35.50 1.73 -13.72
CA LEU A 312 34.26 2.40 -13.32
C LEU A 312 34.51 3.85 -12.85
N ASN A 313 35.60 4.07 -12.10
CA ASN A 313 35.99 5.40 -11.59
C ASN A 313 36.43 6.38 -12.69
N GLU A 314 36.75 5.90 -13.88
CA GLU A 314 37.16 6.71 -15.04
C GLU A 314 36.00 6.99 -15.99
N LEU A 315 34.82 6.40 -15.74
CA LEU A 315 33.65 6.47 -16.61
C LEU A 315 33.15 7.91 -16.79
N GLU A 316 33.08 8.71 -15.72
CA GLU A 316 32.63 10.11 -15.81
C GLU A 316 33.52 10.95 -16.73
N HIS A 317 34.85 10.77 -16.62
CA HIS A 317 35.82 11.46 -17.47
C HIS A 317 35.70 11.01 -18.93
N PHE A 318 35.48 9.71 -19.17
CA PHE A 318 35.30 9.16 -20.51
C PHE A 318 34.00 9.64 -21.18
N VAL A 319 32.90 9.73 -20.43
CA VAL A 319 31.61 10.28 -20.91
C VAL A 319 31.77 11.75 -21.33
N GLN A 320 32.54 12.55 -20.58
CA GLN A 320 32.78 13.96 -20.93
C GLN A 320 33.61 14.12 -22.22
N VAL A 321 34.58 13.23 -22.44
CA VAL A 321 35.40 13.24 -23.67
C VAL A 321 34.57 12.83 -24.90
N LEU A 322 33.65 11.87 -24.76
CA LEU A 322 32.77 11.41 -25.84
C LEU A 322 31.64 12.39 -26.20
N LYS A 323 31.36 13.39 -25.35
CA LYS A 323 30.36 14.44 -25.60
C LYS A 323 30.93 15.66 -26.34
N ARG A 324 32.25 15.72 -26.56
CA ARG A 324 32.93 16.76 -27.36
C ARG A 324 33.09 16.32 -28.81
#